data_AF-A0A8S9W5E2-F1
#
_entry.id   AF-A0A8S9W5E2-F1
#
_cell.length_a   1.000
_cell.length_b   1.000
_cell.length_c   1.000
_cell.angle_alpha   90.00
_cell.angle_beta   90.00
_cell.angle_gamma   90.00
#
_symmetry.space_group_name_H-M   'P 1'
#
loop_
_entity.id
_entity.type
_entity.pdbx_description
1 polymer ?
#
loop_
_entity_poly.entity_id
_entity_poly.type
_entity_poly.pdbx_seq_one_letter_code
_entity_poly.pdbx_strand_id
1 'polypeptide(L)'
;MAMISARKRLESIESNVLPSMFAGRIIKDEKWLKKILGKTLPDLEKKAIKLALECKEEGECSENEQLCDETRIRELFKETRSKLEKEFLTRTRMG
;
A
#
# COMPACT_ATOMS: atom_id res chain seq x y z
N MET A 1 23.91 0.29 12.94
CA MET A 1 22.52 0.38 12.44
C MET A 1 22.57 0.08 10.94
N ALA A 2 22.07 -1.06 10.50
CA ALA A 2 21.96 -1.32 9.06
C ALA A 2 20.88 -0.37 8.50
N MET A 3 21.24 0.51 7.57
CA MET A 3 20.24 1.27 6.81
C MET A 3 19.35 0.24 6.10
N ILE A 4 18.04 0.31 6.36
CA ILE A 4 17.08 -0.53 5.64
C ILE A 4 17.01 0.03 4.23
N SER A 5 17.40 -0.78 3.26
CA SER A 5 17.37 -0.46 1.84
C SER A 5 15.99 0.00 1.35
N ALA A 6 15.96 0.80 0.28
CA ALA A 6 14.72 1.24 -0.34
C ALA A 6 13.85 0.02 -0.73
N ARG A 7 14.48 -1.04 -1.24
CA ARG A 7 13.82 -2.30 -1.61
C ARG A 7 13.12 -2.95 -0.43
N LYS A 8 13.80 -3.12 0.72
CA LYS A 8 13.19 -3.72 1.92
C LYS A 8 12.02 -2.89 2.45
N ARG A 9 12.06 -1.57 2.30
CA ARG A 9 10.95 -0.68 2.68
C ARG A 9 9.76 -0.89 1.75
N LEU A 10 10.00 -1.06 0.45
CA LEU A 10 8.96 -1.33 -0.55
C LEU A 10 8.32 -2.70 -0.33
N GLU A 11 9.13 -3.75 -0.13
CA GLU A 11 8.66 -5.11 0.21
C GLU A 11 7.81 -5.11 1.48
N SER A 12 8.20 -4.34 2.50
CA SER A 12 7.44 -4.23 3.74
C SER A 12 6.09 -3.54 3.55
N ILE A 13 6.01 -2.55 2.63
CA ILE A 13 4.72 -1.93 2.29
C ILE A 13 3.78 -2.98 1.71
N GLU A 14 4.23 -3.76 0.73
CA GLU A 14 3.39 -4.76 0.07
C GLU A 14 3.04 -5.96 0.95
N SER A 15 4.01 -6.47 1.72
CA SER A 15 3.85 -7.74 2.47
C SER A 15 3.30 -7.54 3.87
N ASN A 16 3.47 -6.36 4.47
CA ASN A 16 3.04 -6.10 5.85
C ASN A 16 2.01 -4.98 5.92
N VAL A 17 2.31 -3.80 5.36
CA VAL A 17 1.47 -2.61 5.54
C VAL A 17 0.12 -2.77 4.84
N LEU A 18 0.08 -3.10 3.55
CA LEU A 18 -1.19 -3.26 2.83
C LEU A 18 -2.05 -4.39 3.44
N PRO A 19 -1.52 -5.61 3.73
CA PRO A 19 -2.28 -6.67 4.39
C PRO A 19 -2.79 -6.27 5.78
N SER A 20 -2.01 -5.51 6.55
CA SER A 20 -2.44 -5.03 7.87
C SER A 20 -3.66 -4.10 7.81
N MET A 21 -3.88 -3.41 6.68
CA MET A 21 -5.10 -2.62 6.47
C MET A 21 -6.36 -3.49 6.41
N PHE A 22 -6.22 -4.79 6.11
CA PHE A 22 -7.30 -5.78 6.11
C PHE A 22 -7.34 -6.55 7.43
N ALA A 23 -6.20 -6.78 8.07
CA ALA A 23 -6.10 -7.48 9.35
C ALA A 23 -6.80 -6.72 10.49
N GLY A 24 -7.68 -7.40 11.22
CA GLY A 24 -8.31 -6.90 12.44
C GLY A 24 -9.83 -6.78 12.35
N ARG A 25 -10.52 -7.58 13.19
CA ARG A 25 -11.92 -7.38 13.64
C ARG A 25 -12.10 -6.12 14.53
N ILE A 26 -11.00 -5.40 14.71
CA ILE A 26 -10.65 -4.17 15.42
C ILE A 26 -11.36 -2.87 15.02
N ILE A 27 -12.69 -2.72 15.10
CA ILE A 27 -13.43 -1.44 14.95
C ILE A 27 -12.85 -0.52 13.84
N LYS A 28 -13.00 -0.92 12.57
CA LYS A 28 -12.82 -0.01 11.44
C LYS A 28 -14.13 0.77 11.29
N ASP A 29 -14.27 1.83 12.06
CA ASP A 29 -15.39 2.76 11.94
C ASP A 29 -15.25 3.62 10.68
N GLU A 30 -16.33 4.27 10.26
CA GLU A 30 -16.36 5.09 9.04
C GLU A 30 -15.26 6.15 9.01
N LYS A 31 -14.89 6.73 10.18
CA LYS A 31 -13.83 7.75 10.24
C LYS A 31 -12.47 7.15 9.92
N TRP A 32 -12.19 5.94 10.42
CA TRP A 32 -10.96 5.23 10.08
C TRP A 32 -10.88 5.00 8.57
N LEU A 33 -11.94 4.48 7.95
CA LEU A 33 -11.93 4.20 6.52
C LEU A 33 -11.79 5.47 5.67
N LYS A 34 -12.55 6.54 5.99
CA LYS A 34 -12.42 7.83 5.31
C LYS A 34 -10.99 8.37 5.37
N LYS A 35 -10.33 8.23 6.53
CA LYS A 35 -8.93 8.62 6.70
C LYS A 35 -7.98 7.74 5.87
N ILE A 36 -8.19 6.43 5.85
CA ILE A 36 -7.36 5.52 5.05
C ILE A 36 -7.49 5.84 3.56
N LEU A 37 -8.71 5.89 3.03
CA LEU A 37 -8.97 6.11 1.61
C LEU A 37 -8.59 7.52 1.15
N GLY A 38 -8.83 8.54 1.98
CA GLY A 38 -8.60 9.94 1.62
C GLY A 38 -7.18 10.43 1.85
N LYS A 39 -6.39 9.74 2.67
CA LYS A 39 -5.05 10.21 3.07
C LYS A 39 -4.00 9.11 3.09
N THR A 40 -4.18 8.11 3.96
CA THR A 40 -3.11 7.13 4.24
C THR A 40 -2.73 6.29 3.02
N LEU A 41 -3.72 5.80 2.26
CA LEU A 41 -3.48 4.97 1.10
C LEU A 41 -2.83 5.77 -0.06
N PRO A 42 -3.30 6.98 -0.43
CA PRO A 42 -2.61 7.85 -1.38
C PRO A 42 -1.18 8.25 -0.95
N ASP A 43 -0.97 8.55 0.33
CA ASP A 43 0.36 8.90 0.84
C ASP A 43 1.33 7.71 0.77
N LEU A 44 0.83 6.50 1.03
CA LEU A 44 1.61 5.27 0.88
C LEU A 44 1.90 4.94 -0.58
N GLU A 45 0.97 5.20 -1.51
CA GLU A 45 1.18 5.02 -2.94
C GLU A 45 2.34 5.89 -3.42
N LYS A 46 2.30 7.19 -3.10
CA LYS A 46 3.39 8.13 -3.42
C LYS A 46 4.72 7.68 -2.84
N LYS A 47 4.71 7.17 -1.61
CA LYS A 47 5.91 6.66 -0.94
C LYS A 47 6.43 5.39 -1.62
N ALA A 48 5.57 4.47 -2.03
CA ALA A 48 5.95 3.26 -2.74
C ALA A 48 6.56 3.58 -4.11
N ILE A 49 5.97 4.51 -4.85
CA ILE A 49 6.52 5.01 -6.13
C ILE A 49 7.89 5.65 -5.90
N LYS A 50 8.04 6.50 -4.88
CA LYS A 50 9.34 7.12 -4.54
C LYS A 50 10.39 6.07 -4.21
N LEU A 51 10.04 5.06 -3.42
CA LEU A 51 10.94 3.96 -3.08
C LEU A 51 11.33 3.14 -4.31
N ALA A 52 10.40 2.89 -5.23
CA ALA A 52 10.68 2.18 -6.48
C ALA A 52 11.67 2.96 -7.37
N LEU A 53 11.55 4.29 -7.42
CA LEU A 53 12.53 5.16 -8.08
C LEU A 53 13.89 5.09 -7.38
N GLU A 54 13.93 5.23 -6.05
CA GLU A 54 15.16 5.12 -5.25
C GLU A 54 15.84 3.75 -5.48
N CYS A 55 15.08 2.65 -5.55
CA CYS A 55 15.63 1.31 -5.85
C CYS A 55 16.27 1.21 -7.24
N LYS A 56 15.70 1.89 -8.24
CA LYS A 56 16.26 1.93 -9.60
C LYS A 56 17.54 2.77 -9.64
N GLU A 57 17.54 3.91 -8.94
CA GLU A 57 18.70 4.80 -8.84
C GLU A 57 19.88 4.17 -8.09
N GLU A 58 19.60 3.44 -7.00
CA GLU A 58 20.61 2.74 -6.20
C GLU A 58 21.06 1.40 -6.81
N GLY A 59 20.43 0.96 -7.90
CA GLY A 59 20.70 -0.32 -8.56
C GLY A 59 20.24 -1.54 -7.74
N GLU A 60 19.33 -1.36 -6.78
CA GLU A 60 18.74 -2.44 -5.97
C GLU A 60 17.66 -3.23 -6.74
N CYS A 61 17.10 -2.63 -7.80
CA CYS A 61 16.09 -3.22 -8.67
C CYS A 61 16.58 -3.29 -10.11
N SER A 62 16.39 -4.44 -10.75
CA SER A 62 16.58 -4.59 -12.20
C SER A 62 15.42 -3.92 -12.96
N GLU A 63 15.63 -3.52 -14.22
CA GLU A 63 14.57 -2.92 -15.06
C GLU A 63 13.30 -3.78 -15.18
N ASN A 64 13.43 -5.10 -15.03
CA ASN A 64 12.32 -6.06 -15.11
C ASN A 64 11.77 -6.49 -13.73
N GLU A 65 12.26 -5.94 -12.62
CA GLU A 65 11.72 -6.29 -11.30
C GLU A 65 10.35 -5.64 -11.10
N GLN A 66 9.32 -6.49 -11.07
CA GLN A 66 7.93 -6.10 -10.82
C GLN A 66 7.73 -5.28 -9.54
N LEU A 67 8.57 -5.50 -8.53
CA LEU A 67 8.54 -4.75 -7.27
C LEU A 67 8.71 -3.25 -7.48
N CYS A 68 9.53 -2.85 -8.45
CA CYS A 68 9.85 -1.45 -8.76
C CYS A 68 9.09 -0.92 -9.99
N ASP A 69 8.10 -1.65 -10.49
CA ASP A 69 7.26 -1.22 -11.60
C ASP A 69 6.18 -0.25 -11.12
N GLU A 70 6.24 1.00 -11.60
CA GLU A 70 5.30 2.05 -11.19
C GLU A 70 3.85 1.68 -11.54
N THR A 71 3.63 1.07 -12.70
CA THR A 71 2.28 0.69 -13.15
C THR A 71 1.70 -0.38 -12.22
N ARG A 72 2.48 -1.40 -11.88
CA ARG A 72 2.09 -2.46 -10.95
C ARG A 72 1.81 -1.91 -9.55
N ILE A 73 2.65 -0.98 -9.06
CA ILE A 73 2.42 -0.33 -7.76
C ILE A 73 1.09 0.41 -7.79
N ARG A 74 0.81 1.23 -8.80
CA ARG A 74 -0.47 1.95 -8.93
C ARG A 74 -1.66 1.00 -8.99
N GLU A 75 -1.55 -0.10 -9.73
CA GLU A 75 -2.58 -1.14 -9.80
C GLU A 75 -2.83 -1.81 -8.45
N LEU A 76 -1.77 -2.17 -7.72
CA LEU A 76 -1.86 -2.74 -6.38
C LEU A 76 -2.59 -1.81 -5.40
N PHE A 77 -2.27 -0.52 -5.42
CA PHE A 77 -2.93 0.48 -4.59
C PHE A 77 -4.39 0.72 -5.00
N LYS A 78 -4.68 0.72 -6.31
CA LYS A 78 -6.06 0.80 -6.84
C LYS A 78 -6.90 -0.41 -6.42
N GLU A 79 -6.35 -1.62 -6.50
CA GLU A 79 -7.02 -2.83 -6.02
C GLU A 79 -7.26 -2.79 -4.52
N THR A 80 -6.25 -2.39 -3.74
CA THR A 80 -6.36 -2.24 -2.29
C THR A 80 -7.48 -1.27 -1.94
N ARG A 81 -7.55 -0.13 -2.63
CA ARG A 81 -8.62 0.85 -2.47
C ARG A 81 -9.99 0.23 -2.74
N SER A 82 -10.15 -0.45 -3.88
CA SER A 82 -11.41 -1.08 -4.25
C SER A 82 -11.86 -2.14 -3.25
N LYS A 83 -10.92 -2.94 -2.72
CA LYS A 83 -11.20 -3.93 -1.67
C LYS A 83 -11.68 -3.26 -0.38
N LEU A 84 -11.01 -2.20 0.07
CA LEU A 84 -11.40 -1.44 1.26
C LEU A 84 -12.77 -0.76 1.11
N GLU A 85 -13.06 -0.17 -0.05
CA GLU A 85 -14.36 0.43 -0.36
C GLU A 85 -15.49 -0.63 -0.35
N LYS A 86 -15.25 -1.82 -0.91
CA LYS A 86 -16.21 -2.94 -0.88
C LYS A 86 -16.44 -3.48 0.53
N GLU A 87 -15.39 -3.62 1.34
CA GLU A 87 -15.53 -4.02 2.75
C GLU A 87 -16.42 -3.05 3.53
N PHE A 88 -16.27 -1.75 3.30
CA PHE A 88 -17.10 -0.73 3.93
C PHE A 88 -18.56 -0.83 3.54
N LEU A 89 -18.85 -0.91 2.24
CA LEU A 89 -20.22 -1.07 1.74
C LEU A 89 -20.89 -2.33 2.27
N THR A 90 -20.13 -3.41 2.45
CA THR A 90 -20.67 -4.66 3.00
C THR A 90 -21.05 -4.49 4.48
N ARG A 91 -20.23 -3.77 5.27
CA ARG A 91 -20.52 -3.49 6.68
C ARG A 91 -21.69 -2.54 6.88
N THR A 92 -21.82 -1.50 6.06
CA THR A 92 -22.93 -0.55 6.16
C THR A 92 -24.27 -1.14 5.70
N ARG A 93 -24.25 -2.17 4.84
CA ARG A 93 -25.47 -2.85 4.36
C ARG A 93 -25.96 -3.97 5.29
N MET A 94 -25.11 -4.45 6.20
CA MET A 94 -25.44 -5.50 7.18
C MET A 94 -25.63 -4.96 8.61
N GLY A 95 -25.49 -3.64 8.82
CA GLY A 95 -25.66 -2.95 10.09
C GLY A 95 -26.96 -2.16 10.16
#